data_AF-A0A9Q3RZH5-F1
#
_entry.id   AF-A0A9Q3RZH5-F1
#
_cell.length_a   1.000
_cell.length_b   1.000
_cell.length_c   1.000
_cell.angle_alpha   90.00
_cell.angle_beta   90.00
_cell.angle_gamma   90.00
#
_symmetry.space_group_name_H-M   'P 1'
#
loop_
_entity.id
_entity.type
_entity.pdbx_description
1 polymer ?
#
loop_
_entity_poly.entity_id
_entity_poly.type
_entity_poly.pdbx_seq_one_letter_code
_entity_poly.pdbx_strand_id
1 'polypeptide(L)'
;MNLEAKLRTLRVSSLAVTGFAILLVLAGLSQLVLGGVAVKEEYERIERLEALAPPPSQYYGYQQQRRQLQAEYNRSGSAFFIEGRFLPAGDDQKPGIISIISLITLILAAIGFVISAMIWVWRAHANIREVGIRSKYGPGFAVASYLIPVANFMLPFEAMRELHNRSHGEPEDFAHSGVENVTAWWTAVLVGLLIFSAMIVKFTLDAGTNLILMTPLWMEFALLAFAILLLLTAAYLFSSLTRAITAAQEEVLPEIDLAEIEAEMPDKPRVNIIGA
;
A
#
# COMPACT_ATOMS: atom_id res chain seq x y z
N MET A 1 26.79 5.37 -18.86
CA MET A 1 26.45 6.53 -18.01
C MET A 1 27.35 6.49 -16.79
N ASN A 2 28.05 7.58 -16.46
CA ASN A 2 28.93 7.67 -15.28
C ASN A 2 28.11 7.52 -13.98
N LEU A 3 28.72 7.00 -12.91
CA LEU A 3 28.12 6.78 -11.59
C LEU A 3 27.44 8.05 -11.05
N GLU A 4 28.09 9.20 -11.17
CA GLU A 4 27.52 10.49 -10.73
C GLU A 4 26.16 10.81 -11.39
N ALA A 5 26.05 10.55 -12.70
CA ALA A 5 24.78 10.75 -13.41
C ALA A 5 23.69 9.78 -12.95
N LYS A 6 24.07 8.53 -12.60
CA LYS A 6 23.14 7.54 -12.02
C LYS A 6 22.64 7.96 -10.65
N LEU A 7 23.54 8.37 -9.76
CA LEU A 7 23.19 8.88 -8.44
C LEU A 7 22.26 10.09 -8.52
N ARG A 8 22.53 11.02 -9.44
CA ARG A 8 21.62 12.15 -9.72
C ARG A 8 20.23 11.67 -10.15
N THR A 9 20.15 10.70 -11.05
CA THR A 9 18.84 10.14 -11.45
C THR A 9 18.14 9.38 -10.34
N LEU A 10 18.89 8.71 -9.45
CA LEU A 10 18.35 8.04 -8.27
C LEU A 10 17.71 9.04 -7.31
N ARG A 11 18.40 10.16 -7.04
CA ARG A 11 17.89 11.26 -6.23
C ARG A 11 16.62 11.87 -6.80
N VAL A 12 16.57 12.13 -8.11
CA VAL A 12 15.35 12.61 -8.77
C VAL A 12 14.20 11.62 -8.60
N SER A 13 14.44 10.32 -8.75
CA SER A 13 13.39 9.32 -8.48
C SER A 13 12.96 9.26 -7.01
N SER A 14 13.88 9.43 -6.05
CA SER A 14 13.55 9.45 -4.62
C SER A 14 12.68 10.67 -4.26
N LEU A 15 12.95 11.81 -4.88
CA LEU A 15 12.11 13.01 -4.78
C LEU A 15 10.73 12.78 -5.40
N ALA A 16 10.65 12.12 -6.56
CA ALA A 16 9.37 11.77 -7.19
C ALA A 16 8.53 10.85 -6.29
N VAL A 17 9.14 9.80 -5.71
CA VAL A 17 8.50 8.92 -4.73
C VAL A 17 7.95 9.73 -3.55
N THR A 18 8.75 10.65 -3.00
CA THR A 18 8.33 11.51 -1.88
C THR A 18 7.17 12.43 -2.27
N GLY A 19 7.24 13.06 -3.44
CA GLY A 19 6.16 13.93 -3.93
C GLY A 19 4.83 13.19 -4.08
N PHE A 20 4.85 12.00 -4.71
CA PHE A 20 3.65 11.17 -4.81
C PHE A 20 3.18 10.61 -3.47
N ALA A 21 4.09 10.28 -2.54
CA ALA A 21 3.71 9.86 -1.19
C ALA A 21 2.94 10.97 -0.46
N ILE A 22 3.40 12.22 -0.55
CA ILE A 22 2.70 13.37 0.04
C ILE A 22 1.32 13.55 -0.60
N LEU A 23 1.22 13.51 -1.94
CA LEU A 23 -0.05 13.60 -2.64
C LEU A 23 -1.02 12.47 -2.22
N LEU A 24 -0.50 11.25 -2.08
CA LEU A 24 -1.28 10.09 -1.65
C LEU A 24 -1.79 10.25 -0.22
N VAL A 25 -0.96 10.76 0.70
CA VAL A 25 -1.35 11.07 2.09
C VAL A 25 -2.45 12.13 2.11
N LEU A 26 -2.28 13.23 1.39
CA LEU A 26 -3.29 14.30 1.33
C LEU A 26 -4.62 13.80 0.73
N ALA A 27 -4.55 13.05 -0.36
CA ALA A 27 -5.74 12.48 -0.99
C ALA A 27 -6.44 11.44 -0.09
N GLY A 28 -5.66 10.60 0.60
CA GLY A 28 -6.18 9.62 1.55
C GLY A 28 -6.83 10.26 2.77
N LEU A 29 -6.20 11.28 3.37
CA LEU A 29 -6.81 12.05 4.47
C LEU A 29 -8.10 12.73 4.03
N SER A 30 -8.15 13.27 2.81
CA SER A 30 -9.38 13.81 2.22
C SER A 30 -10.50 12.76 2.13
N GLN A 31 -10.18 11.51 1.73
CA GLN A 31 -11.16 10.42 1.75
C GLN A 31 -11.68 10.12 3.15
N LEU A 32 -10.83 10.14 4.18
CA LEU A 32 -11.25 9.89 5.55
C LEU A 32 -12.24 10.96 6.04
N VAL A 33 -11.99 12.22 5.71
CA VAL A 33 -12.90 13.34 6.06
C VAL A 33 -14.23 13.20 5.33
N LEU A 34 -14.21 12.99 4.01
CA LEU A 34 -15.42 12.84 3.20
C LEU A 34 -16.24 11.64 3.65
N GLY A 35 -15.59 10.50 3.89
CA GLY A 35 -16.27 9.30 4.40
C GLY A 35 -16.87 9.51 5.80
N GLY A 36 -16.17 10.22 6.69
CA GLY A 36 -16.69 10.55 8.02
C GLY A 36 -17.94 11.44 7.98
N VAL A 37 -17.96 12.44 7.08
CA VAL A 37 -19.15 13.28 6.85
C VAL A 37 -20.32 12.45 6.35
N ALA A 38 -20.10 11.56 5.39
CA ALA A 38 -21.17 10.74 4.85
C ALA A 38 -21.73 9.73 5.85
N VAL A 39 -20.88 9.12 6.69
CA VAL A 39 -21.34 8.27 7.80
C VAL A 39 -22.24 9.07 8.76
N LYS A 40 -21.88 10.33 9.06
CA LYS A 40 -22.72 11.20 9.89
C LYS A 40 -24.06 11.49 9.24
N GLU A 41 -24.07 11.86 7.96
CA GLU A 41 -25.30 12.11 7.18
C GLU A 41 -26.23 10.89 7.16
N GLU A 42 -25.65 9.70 7.05
CA GLU A 42 -26.35 8.42 7.08
C GLU A 42 -27.05 8.19 8.42
N TYR A 43 -26.35 8.38 9.54
CA TYR A 43 -26.96 8.26 10.88
C TYR A 43 -28.10 9.26 11.08
N GLU A 44 -27.93 10.51 10.68
CA GLU A 44 -28.97 11.52 10.75
C GLU A 44 -30.17 11.19 9.86
N ARG A 45 -29.97 10.49 8.74
CA ARG A 45 -31.07 9.99 7.91
C ARG A 45 -31.83 8.88 8.63
N ILE A 46 -31.12 7.92 9.23
CA ILE A 46 -31.72 6.81 9.97
C ILE A 46 -32.55 7.35 11.14
N GLU A 47 -32.01 8.28 11.93
CA GLU A 47 -32.72 8.89 13.05
C GLU A 47 -34.00 9.61 12.59
N ARG A 48 -33.95 10.34 11.47
CA ARG A 48 -35.13 10.97 10.88
C ARG A 48 -36.20 9.96 10.45
N LEU A 49 -35.78 8.83 9.86
CA LEU A 49 -36.71 7.77 9.46
C LEU A 49 -37.35 7.10 10.68
N GLU A 50 -36.58 6.86 11.75
CA GLU A 50 -37.11 6.32 13.01
C GLU A 50 -38.07 7.29 13.69
N ALA A 51 -37.79 8.60 13.67
CA ALA A 51 -38.65 9.63 14.25
C ALA A 51 -40.00 9.77 13.51
N LEU A 52 -40.03 9.48 12.21
CA LEU A 52 -41.26 9.46 11.39
C LEU A 52 -42.05 8.16 11.55
N ALA A 53 -41.48 7.12 12.15
CA ALA A 53 -42.15 5.84 12.35
C ALA A 53 -43.16 5.92 13.53
N PRO A 54 -44.41 5.48 13.36
CA PRO A 54 -45.41 5.54 14.42
C PRO A 54 -45.02 4.66 15.64
N PRO A 55 -45.52 5.00 16.85
CA PRO A 55 -45.11 4.33 18.09
C PRO A 55 -45.44 2.83 18.09
N PRO A 56 -44.59 2.00 18.72
CA PRO A 56 -44.58 0.53 18.58
C PRO A 56 -45.81 -0.20 19.13
N SER A 57 -46.77 0.49 19.74
CA SER A 57 -47.90 -0.13 20.44
C SER A 57 -49.06 -0.56 19.55
N GLN A 58 -49.07 -0.29 18.23
CA GLN A 58 -50.29 -0.50 17.41
C GLN A 58 -50.19 -1.35 16.14
N TYR A 59 -49.04 -1.91 15.75
CA TYR A 59 -48.98 -2.70 14.52
C TYR A 59 -48.19 -4.01 14.65
N TYR A 60 -48.88 -5.14 14.49
CA TYR A 60 -48.28 -6.47 14.28
C TYR A 60 -47.37 -6.50 13.02
N GLY A 61 -47.58 -5.56 12.09
CA GLY A 61 -46.73 -5.33 10.92
C GLY A 61 -45.47 -4.49 11.18
N TYR A 62 -45.37 -3.75 12.30
CA TYR A 62 -44.21 -2.88 12.58
C TYR A 62 -42.92 -3.68 12.75
N GLN A 63 -42.98 -4.82 13.43
CA GLN A 63 -41.83 -5.72 13.57
C GLN A 63 -41.40 -6.33 12.24
N GLN A 64 -42.34 -6.64 11.33
CA GLN A 64 -42.03 -7.10 9.98
C GLN A 64 -41.46 -5.98 9.12
N GLN A 65 -42.02 -4.78 9.17
CA GLN A 65 -41.54 -3.62 8.45
C GLN A 65 -40.16 -3.18 8.95
N ARG A 66 -39.90 -3.23 10.26
CA ARG A 66 -38.57 -3.01 10.84
C ARG A 66 -37.59 -4.09 10.41
N ARG A 67 -38.00 -5.38 10.37
CA ARG A 67 -37.16 -6.45 9.82
C ARG A 67 -36.91 -6.31 8.32
N GLN A 68 -37.86 -5.79 7.56
CA GLN A 68 -37.71 -5.52 6.13
C GLN A 68 -36.78 -4.33 5.90
N LEU A 69 -37.00 -3.20 6.59
CA LEU A 69 -36.09 -2.06 6.62
C LEU A 69 -34.69 -2.47 7.06
N GLN A 70 -34.58 -3.33 8.07
CA GLN A 70 -33.30 -3.82 8.54
C GLN A 70 -32.69 -4.84 7.60
N ALA A 71 -33.47 -5.65 6.89
CA ALA A 71 -33.00 -6.55 5.84
C ALA A 71 -32.60 -5.79 4.56
N GLU A 72 -33.29 -4.69 4.25
CA GLU A 72 -32.99 -3.77 3.15
C GLU A 72 -31.75 -2.94 3.49
N TYR A 73 -31.63 -2.47 4.72
CA TYR A 73 -30.43 -1.86 5.31
C TYR A 73 -29.23 -2.82 5.31
N ASN A 74 -29.46 -4.08 5.68
CA ASN A 74 -28.45 -5.12 5.64
C ASN A 74 -28.05 -5.49 4.20
N ARG A 75 -28.98 -5.43 3.23
CA ARG A 75 -28.69 -5.62 1.81
C ARG A 75 -27.97 -4.43 1.18
N SER A 76 -28.20 -3.21 1.66
CA SER A 76 -27.39 -2.04 1.31
C SER A 76 -26.00 -2.06 1.96
N GLY A 77 -25.76 -2.98 2.92
CA GLY A 77 -24.47 -3.27 3.54
C GLY A 77 -23.37 -3.74 2.58
N SER A 78 -23.73 -4.13 1.35
CA SER A 78 -22.80 -4.53 0.28
C SER A 78 -22.62 -3.44 -0.79
N ALA A 79 -22.99 -2.20 -0.51
CA ALA A 79 -22.85 -1.09 -1.44
C ALA A 79 -21.40 -0.58 -1.50
N PHE A 80 -20.94 -0.31 -2.72
CA PHE A 80 -19.60 0.12 -3.06
C PHE A 80 -19.20 1.43 -2.32
N PHE A 81 -18.02 1.46 -1.70
CA PHE A 81 -17.45 2.64 -1.04
C PHE A 81 -17.02 3.71 -2.06
N ILE A 82 -17.99 4.45 -2.60
CA ILE A 82 -17.76 5.79 -3.18
C ILE A 82 -18.64 6.75 -2.37
N GLU A 83 -18.01 7.78 -1.81
CA GLU A 83 -18.59 8.79 -0.89
C GLU A 83 -18.86 8.39 0.56
N GLY A 84 -18.62 7.16 1.02
CA GLY A 84 -19.02 6.79 2.39
C GLY A 84 -20.53 6.72 2.61
N ARG A 85 -21.31 6.54 1.54
CA ARG A 85 -22.75 6.25 1.59
C ARG A 85 -22.98 4.76 1.33
N PHE A 86 -23.81 4.14 2.17
CA PHE A 86 -24.33 2.79 1.96
C PHE A 86 -25.59 2.94 1.10
N LEU A 87 -25.43 2.99 -0.21
CA LEU A 87 -26.58 3.18 -1.10
C LEU A 87 -27.34 1.86 -1.26
N PRO A 88 -28.61 1.75 -0.83
CA PRO A 88 -29.48 0.73 -1.40
C PRO A 88 -29.55 0.95 -2.92
N ALA A 89 -29.55 -0.13 -3.69
CA ALA A 89 -29.52 -0.13 -5.15
C ALA A 89 -30.69 0.61 -5.85
N GLY A 90 -31.54 1.32 -5.12
CA GLY A 90 -32.72 2.03 -5.60
C GLY A 90 -32.78 3.54 -5.32
N ASP A 91 -31.71 4.15 -4.78
CA ASP A 91 -31.70 5.60 -4.51
C ASP A 91 -31.10 6.41 -5.68
N ASP A 92 -31.78 7.46 -6.13
CA ASP A 92 -31.39 8.31 -7.29
C ASP A 92 -30.16 9.21 -7.01
N GLN A 93 -29.52 9.09 -5.85
CA GLN A 93 -28.40 9.92 -5.45
C GLN A 93 -27.10 9.53 -6.17
N LYS A 94 -26.69 10.39 -7.11
CA LYS A 94 -25.39 10.30 -7.76
C LYS A 94 -24.29 10.81 -6.82
N PRO A 95 -23.07 10.22 -6.87
CA PRO A 95 -21.95 10.76 -6.14
C PRO A 95 -21.71 12.22 -6.53
N GLY A 96 -21.55 13.07 -5.53
CA GLY A 96 -21.16 14.45 -5.65
C GLY A 96 -19.80 14.60 -6.35
N ILE A 97 -19.67 15.70 -7.10
CA ILE A 97 -18.50 15.96 -7.94
C ILE A 97 -17.18 16.02 -7.14
N ILE A 98 -17.23 16.52 -5.89
CA ILE A 98 -16.07 16.61 -5.00
C ILE A 98 -15.53 15.22 -4.68
N SER A 99 -16.41 14.27 -4.36
CA SER A 99 -16.03 12.90 -4.05
C SER A 99 -15.41 12.20 -5.25
N ILE A 100 -15.98 12.39 -6.45
CA ILE A 100 -15.43 11.84 -7.70
C ILE A 100 -14.02 12.39 -7.95
N ILE A 101 -13.83 13.71 -7.84
CA ILE A 101 -12.52 14.34 -8.02
C ILE A 101 -11.52 13.80 -7.00
N SER A 102 -11.93 13.68 -5.73
CA SER A 102 -11.07 13.20 -4.66
C SER A 102 -10.63 11.75 -4.88
N LEU A 103 -11.53 10.89 -5.37
CA LEU A 103 -11.23 9.49 -5.69
C LEU A 103 -10.28 9.38 -6.89
N ILE A 104 -10.54 10.13 -7.97
CA ILE A 104 -9.64 10.17 -9.13
C ILE A 104 -8.25 10.64 -8.70
N THR A 105 -8.18 11.67 -7.87
CA THR A 105 -6.91 12.19 -7.35
C THR A 105 -6.17 11.13 -6.53
N LEU A 106 -6.87 10.39 -5.67
CA LEU A 106 -6.29 9.28 -4.91
C LEU A 106 -5.72 8.20 -5.83
N ILE A 107 -6.49 7.77 -6.84
CA ILE A 107 -6.09 6.73 -7.79
C ILE A 107 -4.85 7.17 -8.58
N LEU A 108 -4.86 8.39 -9.11
CA LEU A 108 -3.72 8.93 -9.87
C LEU A 108 -2.48 9.08 -9.00
N ALA A 109 -2.63 9.55 -7.76
CA ALA A 109 -1.53 9.64 -6.80
C ALA A 109 -0.96 8.26 -6.46
N ALA A 110 -1.81 7.25 -6.27
CA ALA A 110 -1.40 5.88 -5.98
C ALA A 110 -0.64 5.26 -7.16
N ILE A 111 -1.14 5.42 -8.40
CA ILE A 111 -0.45 4.94 -9.61
C ILE A 111 0.91 5.62 -9.76
N GLY A 112 0.96 6.95 -9.60
CA GLY A 112 2.21 7.71 -9.67
C GLY A 112 3.22 7.29 -8.61
N PHE A 113 2.74 7.02 -7.39
CA PHE A 113 3.57 6.50 -6.30
C PHE A 113 4.17 5.14 -6.64
N VAL A 114 3.33 4.17 -7.07
CA VAL A 114 3.78 2.81 -7.41
C VAL A 114 4.79 2.83 -8.56
N ILE A 115 4.51 3.55 -9.65
CA ILE A 115 5.43 3.63 -10.79
C ILE A 115 6.76 4.25 -10.36
N SER A 116 6.72 5.36 -9.63
CA SER A 116 7.93 6.03 -9.14
C SER A 116 8.73 5.14 -8.20
N ALA A 117 8.05 4.40 -7.32
CA ALA A 117 8.66 3.45 -6.38
C ALA A 117 9.35 2.31 -7.11
N MET A 118 8.68 1.68 -8.10
CA MET A 118 9.27 0.59 -8.87
C MET A 118 10.48 1.03 -9.69
N ILE A 119 10.41 2.21 -10.31
CA ILE A 119 11.57 2.81 -11.01
C ILE A 119 12.72 3.05 -10.03
N TRP A 120 12.43 3.58 -8.84
CA TRP A 120 13.46 3.83 -7.83
C TRP A 120 14.10 2.53 -7.34
N VAL A 121 13.30 1.50 -6.99
CA VAL A 121 13.78 0.19 -6.54
C VAL A 121 14.71 -0.42 -7.58
N TRP A 122 14.31 -0.40 -8.85
CA TRP A 122 15.14 -0.91 -9.93
C TRP A 122 16.50 -0.19 -10.00
N ARG A 123 16.48 1.15 -9.95
CA ARG A 123 17.70 1.97 -10.02
C ARG A 123 18.62 1.73 -8.83
N ALA A 124 18.07 1.67 -7.62
CA ALA A 124 18.84 1.48 -6.40
C ALA A 124 19.58 0.15 -6.38
N HIS A 125 18.92 -0.94 -6.81
CA HIS A 125 19.56 -2.25 -6.98
C HIS A 125 20.56 -2.27 -8.14
N ALA A 126 20.29 -1.53 -9.22
CA ALA A 126 21.21 -1.48 -10.37
C ALA A 126 22.54 -0.82 -9.98
N ASN A 127 22.48 0.28 -9.23
CA ASN A 127 23.66 1.03 -8.80
C ASN A 127 24.62 0.18 -7.97
N ILE A 128 24.13 -0.52 -6.94
CA ILE A 128 24.99 -1.38 -6.09
C ILE A 128 25.64 -2.50 -6.91
N ARG A 129 24.90 -3.10 -7.85
CA ARG A 129 25.41 -4.20 -8.66
C ARG A 129 26.49 -3.76 -9.63
N GLU A 130 26.36 -2.55 -10.18
CA GLU A 130 27.31 -1.99 -11.13
C GLU A 130 28.66 -1.64 -10.50
N VAL A 131 28.68 -1.29 -9.22
CA VAL A 131 29.93 -1.08 -8.47
C VAL A 131 30.52 -2.38 -7.90
N GLY A 132 29.98 -3.54 -8.30
CA GLY A 132 30.51 -4.84 -7.89
C GLY A 132 30.05 -5.33 -6.50
N ILE A 133 29.21 -4.57 -5.79
CA ILE A 133 28.63 -5.02 -4.51
C ILE A 133 27.74 -6.24 -4.79
N ARG A 134 28.13 -7.38 -4.20
CA ARG A 134 27.32 -8.61 -4.25
C ARG A 134 25.98 -8.38 -3.58
N SER A 135 24.93 -8.83 -4.26
CA SER A 135 23.55 -8.82 -3.77
C SER A 135 22.81 -10.03 -4.30
N LYS A 136 21.98 -10.64 -3.45
CA LYS A 136 21.10 -11.77 -3.76
C LYS A 136 19.96 -11.35 -4.68
N TYR A 137 19.41 -10.15 -4.52
CA TYR A 137 18.29 -9.65 -5.31
C TYR A 137 18.76 -8.73 -6.43
N GLY A 138 18.64 -9.20 -7.68
CA GLY A 138 18.89 -8.38 -8.86
C GLY A 138 17.78 -7.34 -9.10
N PRO A 139 18.05 -6.27 -9.88
CA PRO A 139 17.10 -5.16 -10.10
C PRO A 139 15.74 -5.60 -10.64
N GLY A 140 15.75 -6.47 -11.66
CA GLY A 140 14.51 -6.99 -12.25
C GLY A 140 13.74 -7.90 -11.31
N PHE A 141 14.44 -8.73 -10.53
CA PHE A 141 13.81 -9.66 -9.59
C PHE A 141 13.22 -8.93 -8.38
N ALA A 142 13.90 -7.88 -7.89
CA ALA A 142 13.39 -7.01 -6.84
C ALA A 142 12.05 -6.37 -7.23
N VAL A 143 11.93 -5.81 -8.45
CA VAL A 143 10.66 -5.26 -8.95
C VAL A 143 9.62 -6.35 -9.21
N ALA A 144 10.00 -7.46 -9.86
CA ALA A 144 9.07 -8.55 -10.18
C ALA A 144 8.46 -9.19 -8.93
N SER A 145 9.17 -9.16 -7.80
CA SER A 145 8.67 -9.71 -6.54
C SER A 145 7.38 -9.06 -6.04
N TYR A 146 7.13 -7.79 -6.38
CA TYR A 146 5.89 -7.08 -6.05
C TYR A 146 4.68 -7.53 -6.89
N LEU A 147 4.92 -8.17 -8.04
CA LEU A 147 3.87 -8.59 -8.98
C LEU A 147 3.47 -10.06 -8.82
N ILE A 148 4.38 -10.88 -8.28
CA ILE A 148 4.15 -12.32 -8.09
C ILE A 148 3.47 -12.51 -6.72
N PRO A 149 2.22 -13.01 -6.64
CA PRO A 149 1.44 -13.01 -5.39
C PRO A 149 2.15 -13.64 -4.19
N VAL A 150 2.76 -14.82 -4.38
CA VAL A 150 3.47 -15.53 -3.30
C VAL A 150 4.75 -14.82 -2.91
N ALA A 151 5.50 -14.31 -3.88
CA ALA A 151 6.73 -13.57 -3.61
C ALA A 151 6.45 -12.25 -2.89
N ASN A 152 5.35 -11.58 -3.24
CA ASN A 152 4.95 -10.27 -2.73
C ASN A 152 4.70 -10.27 -1.21
N PHE A 153 4.63 -11.41 -0.54
CA PHE A 153 4.51 -11.46 0.93
C PHE A 153 5.86 -11.29 1.65
N MET A 154 6.97 -11.69 1.03
CA MET A 154 8.27 -11.81 1.72
C MET A 154 9.43 -11.18 0.95
N LEU A 155 9.51 -11.37 -0.36
CA LEU A 155 10.68 -10.98 -1.15
C LEU A 155 10.89 -9.45 -1.21
N PRO A 156 9.86 -8.61 -1.33
CA PRO A 156 10.04 -7.16 -1.23
C PRO A 156 10.72 -6.71 0.07
N PHE A 157 10.33 -7.34 1.19
CA PHE A 157 10.91 -7.06 2.51
C PHE A 157 12.38 -7.46 2.57
N GLU A 158 12.70 -8.68 2.14
CA GLU A 158 14.07 -9.16 2.12
C GLU A 158 14.96 -8.33 1.19
N ALA A 159 14.47 -8.00 -0.01
CA ALA A 159 15.17 -7.19 -1.00
C ALA A 159 15.43 -5.77 -0.50
N MET A 160 14.44 -5.11 0.12
CA MET A 160 14.61 -3.77 0.67
C MET A 160 15.53 -3.74 1.89
N ARG A 161 15.48 -4.77 2.74
CA ARG A 161 16.38 -4.91 3.90
C ARG A 161 17.82 -5.09 3.46
N GLU A 162 18.05 -5.97 2.48
CA GLU A 162 19.36 -6.14 1.89
C GLU A 162 19.84 -4.88 1.19
N LEU A 163 19.00 -4.26 0.36
CA LEU A 163 19.32 -3.01 -0.32
C LEU A 163 19.72 -1.93 0.69
N HIS A 164 19.00 -1.80 1.80
CA HIS A 164 19.33 -0.88 2.88
C HIS A 164 20.73 -1.15 3.42
N ASN A 165 20.98 -2.36 3.91
CA ASN A 165 22.25 -2.71 4.55
C ASN A 165 23.43 -2.55 3.58
N ARG A 166 23.31 -3.06 2.36
CA ARG A 166 24.37 -2.98 1.34
C ARG A 166 24.63 -1.53 0.89
N SER A 167 23.61 -0.68 0.89
CA SER A 167 23.80 0.75 0.58
C SER A 167 24.51 1.52 1.69
N HIS A 168 24.49 1.03 2.93
CA HIS A 168 25.21 1.61 4.07
C HIS A 168 26.60 0.98 4.27
N GLY A 169 27.08 0.17 3.32
CA GLY A 169 28.41 -0.43 3.38
C GLY A 169 28.51 -1.68 4.27
N GLU A 170 27.39 -2.21 4.78
CA GLU A 170 27.41 -3.45 5.56
C GLU A 170 27.92 -4.62 4.71
N PRO A 171 28.80 -5.50 5.25
CA PRO A 171 29.32 -6.65 4.52
C PRO A 171 28.22 -7.69 4.22
N GLU A 172 28.53 -8.66 3.35
CA GLU A 172 27.56 -9.65 2.89
C GLU A 172 26.93 -10.45 4.04
N ASP A 173 27.71 -10.77 5.08
CA ASP A 173 27.24 -11.50 6.26
C ASP A 173 26.17 -10.75 7.07
N PHE A 174 26.17 -9.41 7.04
CA PHE A 174 25.19 -8.56 7.72
C PHE A 174 24.11 -8.01 6.78
N ALA A 175 24.10 -8.44 5.51
CA ALA A 175 23.12 -8.01 4.52
C ALA A 175 21.66 -8.28 4.94
N HIS A 176 21.42 -9.28 5.79
CA HIS A 176 20.08 -9.65 6.28
C HIS A 176 19.82 -9.25 7.73
N SER A 177 20.69 -8.42 8.33
CA SER A 177 20.48 -7.86 9.67
C SER A 177 19.17 -7.06 9.73
N GLY A 178 18.53 -7.05 10.90
CA GLY A 178 17.22 -6.41 11.09
C GLY A 178 17.31 -4.90 10.96
N VAL A 179 16.44 -4.32 10.11
CA VAL A 179 16.32 -2.87 9.94
C VAL A 179 14.92 -2.46 10.39
N GLU A 180 14.83 -1.74 11.51
CA GLU A 180 13.54 -1.38 12.15
C GLU A 180 12.61 -0.65 11.19
N ASN A 181 13.12 0.34 10.44
CA ASN A 181 12.33 1.12 9.49
C ASN A 181 11.76 0.26 8.35
N VAL A 182 12.52 -0.72 7.86
CA VAL A 182 12.06 -1.65 6.81
C VAL A 182 10.99 -2.58 7.37
N THR A 183 11.17 -3.09 8.59
CA THR A 183 10.18 -3.93 9.29
C THR A 183 8.88 -3.16 9.56
N ALA A 184 8.97 -1.93 10.05
CA ALA A 184 7.81 -1.09 10.30
C ALA A 184 7.03 -0.77 9.02
N TRP A 185 7.74 -0.38 7.95
CA TRP A 185 7.14 -0.16 6.63
C TRP A 185 6.39 -1.39 6.13
N TRP A 186 7.06 -2.54 6.14
CA TRP A 186 6.48 -3.76 5.59
C TRP A 186 5.31 -4.29 6.43
N THR A 187 5.41 -4.18 7.75
CA THR A 187 4.29 -4.52 8.65
C THR A 187 3.06 -3.66 8.35
N ALA A 188 3.25 -2.34 8.16
CA ALA A 188 2.15 -1.45 7.79
C ALA A 188 1.52 -1.82 6.43
N VAL A 189 2.34 -2.19 5.43
CA VAL A 189 1.85 -2.71 4.14
C VAL A 189 1.02 -3.98 4.34
N LEU A 190 1.58 -4.99 5.00
CA LEU A 190 0.93 -6.29 5.16
C LEU A 190 -0.38 -6.19 5.94
N VAL A 191 -0.39 -5.50 7.08
CA VAL A 191 -1.61 -5.35 7.89
C VAL A 191 -2.67 -4.56 7.12
N GLY A 192 -2.28 -3.48 6.44
CA GLY A 192 -3.19 -2.71 5.59
C GLY A 192 -3.81 -3.56 4.48
N LEU A 193 -2.98 -4.32 3.74
CA LEU A 193 -3.44 -5.22 2.67
C LEU A 193 -4.32 -6.37 3.18
N LEU A 194 -4.03 -6.92 4.35
CA LEU A 194 -4.85 -7.97 4.96
C LEU A 194 -6.24 -7.46 5.33
N ILE A 195 -6.34 -6.25 5.90
CA ILE A 195 -7.64 -5.63 6.20
C ILE A 195 -8.42 -5.37 4.91
N PHE A 196 -7.77 -4.77 3.89
CA PHE A 196 -8.39 -4.56 2.58
C PHE A 196 -8.87 -5.88 1.95
N SER A 197 -8.06 -6.93 2.01
CA SER A 197 -8.41 -8.24 1.47
C SER A 197 -9.60 -8.86 2.20
N ALA A 198 -9.65 -8.76 3.54
CA ALA A 198 -10.78 -9.21 4.34
C ALA A 198 -12.06 -8.46 3.97
N MET A 199 -11.98 -7.16 3.72
CA MET A 199 -13.12 -6.35 3.25
C MET A 199 -13.60 -6.75 1.86
N ILE A 200 -12.68 -7.03 0.92
CA ILE A 200 -13.03 -7.53 -0.42
C ILE A 200 -13.71 -8.90 -0.33
N VAL A 201 -13.22 -9.81 0.51
CA VAL A 201 -13.83 -11.13 0.72
C VAL A 201 -15.23 -10.98 1.31
N LYS A 202 -15.40 -10.17 2.35
CA LYS A 202 -16.71 -9.88 2.95
C LYS A 202 -17.69 -9.36 1.88
N PHE A 203 -17.28 -8.34 1.13
CA PHE A 203 -18.06 -7.78 0.04
C PHE A 203 -18.44 -8.83 -1.01
N THR A 204 -17.49 -9.69 -1.40
CA THR A 204 -17.72 -10.75 -2.40
C THR A 204 -18.72 -11.78 -1.88
N LEU A 205 -18.67 -12.13 -0.60
CA LEU A 205 -19.63 -13.04 0.03
C LEU A 205 -21.02 -12.42 0.12
N ASP A 206 -21.13 -11.16 0.55
CA ASP A 206 -22.40 -10.45 0.65
C ASP A 206 -23.06 -10.24 -0.74
N ALA A 207 -22.26 -10.02 -1.79
CA ALA A 207 -22.75 -9.85 -3.16
C ALA A 207 -23.05 -11.16 -3.89
N GLY A 208 -22.24 -12.20 -3.63
CA GLY A 208 -22.29 -13.47 -4.36
C GLY A 208 -23.13 -14.56 -3.68
N THR A 209 -23.55 -14.38 -2.43
CA THR A 209 -24.27 -15.40 -1.66
C THR A 209 -25.44 -14.81 -0.88
N ASN A 210 -26.25 -15.67 -0.26
CA ASN A 210 -27.28 -15.25 0.69
C ASN A 210 -26.75 -15.12 2.14
N LEU A 211 -25.43 -15.29 2.33
CA LEU A 211 -24.81 -15.09 3.64
C LEU A 211 -24.68 -13.58 3.88
N ILE A 212 -25.39 -13.08 4.89
CA ILE A 212 -25.32 -11.67 5.29
C ILE A 212 -24.37 -11.57 6.48
N LEU A 213 -23.15 -11.07 6.25
CA LEU A 213 -22.25 -10.70 7.34
C LEU A 213 -22.67 -9.32 7.88
N MET A 214 -23.47 -9.31 8.95
CA MET A 214 -23.90 -8.07 9.61
C MET A 214 -22.74 -7.42 10.36
N THR A 215 -22.10 -6.43 9.73
CA THR A 215 -21.17 -5.51 10.37
C THR A 215 -21.81 -4.13 10.48
N PRO A 216 -21.78 -3.48 11.67
CA PRO A 216 -22.28 -2.12 11.80
C PRO A 216 -21.54 -1.15 10.88
N LEU A 217 -22.28 -0.19 10.31
CA LEU A 217 -21.78 0.90 9.48
C LEU A 217 -20.48 1.55 10.00
N TRP A 218 -20.47 1.92 11.27
CA TRP A 218 -19.33 2.59 11.90
C TRP A 218 -18.08 1.70 11.96
N MET A 219 -18.26 0.38 12.08
CA MET A 219 -17.17 -0.59 12.16
C MET A 219 -16.50 -0.74 10.79
N GLU A 220 -17.27 -0.76 9.71
CA GLU A 220 -16.74 -0.81 8.34
C GLU A 220 -15.92 0.43 8.01
N PHE A 221 -16.46 1.61 8.33
CA PHE A 221 -15.71 2.86 8.19
C PHE A 221 -14.43 2.85 9.03
N ALA A 222 -14.49 2.40 10.29
CA ALA A 222 -13.33 2.35 11.17
C ALA A 222 -12.24 1.39 10.64
N LEU A 223 -12.63 0.21 10.15
CA LEU A 223 -11.69 -0.76 9.56
C LEU A 223 -11.05 -0.21 8.29
N LEU A 224 -11.83 0.39 7.40
CA LEU A 224 -11.31 1.00 6.17
C LEU A 224 -10.41 2.20 6.48
N ALA A 225 -10.81 3.05 7.42
CA ALA A 225 -10.02 4.20 7.85
C ALA A 225 -8.69 3.75 8.46
N PHE A 226 -8.70 2.71 9.28
CA PHE A 226 -7.49 2.13 9.85
C PHE A 226 -6.58 1.53 8.78
N ALA A 227 -7.14 0.80 7.80
CA ALA A 227 -6.38 0.27 6.66
C ALA A 227 -5.74 1.39 5.82
N ILE A 228 -6.48 2.45 5.52
CA ILE A 228 -5.97 3.63 4.81
C ILE A 228 -4.82 4.25 5.61
N LEU A 229 -4.98 4.50 6.92
CA LEU A 229 -3.94 5.07 7.77
C LEU A 229 -2.66 4.22 7.77
N LEU A 230 -2.78 2.89 7.81
CA LEU A 230 -1.64 1.98 7.70
C LEU A 230 -0.93 2.12 6.35
N LEU A 231 -1.67 2.16 5.24
CA LEU A 231 -1.08 2.30 3.90
C LEU A 231 -0.46 3.69 3.67
N LEU A 232 -1.06 4.75 4.23
CA LEU A 232 -0.48 6.10 4.23
C LEU A 232 0.82 6.14 5.05
N THR A 233 0.83 5.49 6.21
CA THR A 233 2.03 5.33 7.04
C THR A 233 3.11 4.54 6.29
N ALA A 234 2.73 3.48 5.58
CA ALA A 234 3.64 2.72 4.74
C ALA A 234 4.23 3.58 3.61
N ALA A 235 3.41 4.38 2.91
CA ALA A 235 3.91 5.27 1.86
C ALA A 235 4.90 6.31 2.41
N TYR A 236 4.61 6.87 3.59
CA TYR A 236 5.52 7.77 4.30
C TYR A 236 6.85 7.08 4.65
N LEU A 237 6.80 5.92 5.30
CA LEU A 237 8.00 5.15 5.69
C LEU A 237 8.82 4.73 4.48
N PHE A 238 8.17 4.28 3.40
CA PHE A 238 8.83 3.96 2.15
C PHE A 238 9.56 5.17 1.58
N SER A 239 8.92 6.35 1.53
CA SER A 239 9.58 7.58 1.07
C SER A 239 10.78 7.96 1.96
N SER A 240 10.71 7.66 3.26
CA SER A 240 11.84 7.88 4.17
C SER A 240 12.99 6.92 3.87
N LEU A 241 12.68 5.63 3.66
CA LEU A 241 13.65 4.62 3.26
C LEU A 241 14.30 4.97 1.92
N THR A 242 13.53 5.42 0.92
CA THR A 242 14.12 5.78 -0.38
C THR A 242 15.10 6.94 -0.25
N ARG A 243 14.81 7.93 0.61
CA ARG A 243 15.72 9.05 0.86
C ARG A 243 16.98 8.60 1.61
N ALA A 244 16.82 7.81 2.67
CA ALA A 244 17.95 7.30 3.46
C ALA A 244 18.88 6.44 2.61
N ILE A 245 18.34 5.49 1.85
CA ILE A 245 19.12 4.61 0.96
C ILE A 245 19.79 5.42 -0.16
N THR A 246 19.10 6.41 -0.74
CA THR A 246 19.71 7.27 -1.76
C THR A 246 20.89 8.05 -1.20
N ALA A 247 20.75 8.63 0.00
CA ALA A 247 21.84 9.36 0.66
C ALA A 247 23.03 8.44 0.95
N ALA A 248 22.77 7.26 1.49
CA ALA A 248 23.82 6.26 1.74
C ALA A 248 24.55 5.84 0.47
N GLN A 249 23.83 5.64 -0.65
CA GLN A 249 24.47 5.34 -1.94
C GLN A 249 25.27 6.53 -2.51
N GLU A 250 24.83 7.76 -2.28
CA GLU A 250 25.58 8.96 -2.69
C GLU A 250 26.89 9.11 -1.92
N GLU A 251 26.93 8.67 -0.67
CA GLU A 251 28.10 8.72 0.21
C GLU A 251 29.05 7.53 -0.04
N VAL A 252 28.54 6.30 -0.01
CA VAL A 252 29.37 5.08 0.02
C VAL A 252 29.86 4.66 -1.37
N LEU A 253 29.00 4.72 -2.41
CA LEU A 253 29.36 4.14 -3.71
C LEU A 253 30.57 4.82 -4.40
N PRO A 254 30.76 6.15 -4.29
CA PRO A 254 31.94 6.80 -4.85
C PRO A 254 33.26 6.42 -4.17
N GLU A 255 33.23 5.97 -2.91
CA GLU A 255 34.43 5.60 -2.13
C GLU A 255 34.93 4.18 -2.46
N ILE A 256 34.09 3.38 -3.13
CA ILE A 256 34.44 2.01 -3.47
C ILE A 256 35.47 2.01 -4.62
N ASP A 257 36.70 1.60 -4.29
CA ASP A 257 37.70 1.28 -5.30
C ASP A 257 37.40 -0.09 -5.92
N LEU A 258 37.03 -0.07 -7.20
CA LEU A 258 36.73 -1.28 -7.96
C LEU A 258 37.95 -2.22 -8.06
N ALA A 259 39.17 -1.69 -7.96
CA ALA A 259 40.40 -2.47 -7.99
C ALA A 259 40.60 -3.29 -6.70
N GLU A 260 40.15 -2.78 -5.55
CA GLU A 260 40.25 -3.46 -4.26
C GLU A 260 39.23 -4.62 -4.17
N ILE A 261 38.00 -4.42 -4.67
CA ILE A 261 37.00 -5.49 -4.76
C ILE A 261 37.45 -6.62 -5.69
N GLU A 262 38.07 -6.31 -6.83
CA GLU A 262 38.61 -7.33 -7.73
C GLU A 262 39.78 -8.11 -7.11
N ALA A 263 40.58 -7.47 -6.24
CA ALA A 263 41.68 -8.10 -5.53
C ALA A 263 41.23 -9.03 -4.38
N GLU A 264 40.13 -8.70 -3.71
CA GLU A 264 39.54 -9.55 -2.66
C GLU A 264 38.69 -10.71 -3.19
N MET A 265 38.35 -10.73 -4.48
CA MET A 265 37.62 -11.85 -5.06
C MET A 265 38.50 -13.11 -5.10
N PRO A 266 38.13 -14.20 -4.38
CA PRO A 266 38.88 -15.45 -4.45
C PRO A 266 38.92 -15.94 -5.90
N ASP A 267 40.12 -16.35 -6.34
CA ASP A 267 40.38 -16.81 -7.71
C ASP A 267 39.29 -17.80 -8.13
N LYS A 268 38.52 -17.44 -9.16
CA LYS A 268 37.42 -18.28 -9.63
C LYS A 268 38.02 -19.65 -9.95
N PRO A 269 37.54 -20.76 -9.36
CA PRO A 269 38.08 -22.08 -9.65
C PRO A 269 37.98 -22.31 -11.15
N ARG A 270 39.14 -22.33 -11.83
CA ARG A 270 39.23 -22.62 -13.25
C ARG A 270 38.87 -24.09 -13.41
N VAL A 271 37.63 -24.36 -13.81
CA VAL A 271 37.22 -25.71 -14.21
C VAL A 271 37.92 -26.01 -15.53
N ASN A 272 39.08 -26.65 -15.46
CA ASN A 272 39.69 -27.27 -16.63
C ASN A 272 38.82 -28.44 -17.05
N ILE A 273 38.03 -28.24 -18.11
CA ILE A 273 37.39 -29.34 -18.82
C ILE A 273 38.51 -30.13 -19.50
N ILE A 274 38.95 -31.21 -18.87
CA ILE A 274 39.86 -32.18 -19.51
C ILE A 274 39.02 -32.87 -20.58
N GLY A 275 39.38 -32.65 -21.85
CA GLY A 275 38.68 -33.17 -23.01
C GLY A 275 38.52 -34.69 -22.98
N ALA A 276 37.36 -35.16 -23.45
CA ALA A 276 37.06 -36.55 -23.76
C ALA A 276 37.62 -36.94 -25.12
#